data_AF-A0A0D8XLI2-F1
#
_entry.id   AF-A0A0D8XLI2-F1
#
_cell.length_a   1.000
_cell.length_b   1.000
_cell.length_c   1.000
_cell.angle_alpha   90.00
_cell.angle_beta   90.00
_cell.angle_gamma   90.00
#
_symmetry.space_group_name_H-M   'P 1'
#
loop_
_entity.id
_entity.type
_entity.pdbx_description
1 polymer ?
#
loop_
_entity_poly.entity_id
_entity_poly.type
_entity_poly.pdbx_seq_one_letter_code
_entity_poly.pdbx_strand_id
1 'polypeptide(L)'
;MKPSQDINQLEDILKSLKSERETKRVQLTRQMDELRVAMNQANESIRAADIMNVALEVSNDIPKELLEGVFAPTSPKHSISSLSFLRSHFPFLSPLAMSSNVKGFMQDVNKMKTCESCGAQIHRNAPTCPMCKTRSRSKNPKRCRKKDE
;
A
#
# COMPACT_ATOMS: atom_id res chain seq x y z
N MET A 1 -17.02 28.47 -12.84
CA MET A 1 -16.48 27.27 -13.51
C MET A 1 -17.29 27.05 -14.79
N LYS A 2 -16.63 26.83 -15.93
CA LYS A 2 -17.31 26.51 -17.20
C LYS A 2 -17.46 24.98 -17.27
N PRO A 3 -18.68 24.43 -17.14
CA PRO A 3 -18.90 22.99 -16.97
C PRO A 3 -18.27 22.11 -18.08
N SER A 4 -18.17 22.63 -19.30
CA SER A 4 -17.59 21.91 -20.43
C SER A 4 -16.08 21.70 -20.34
N GLN A 5 -15.36 22.61 -19.67
CA GLN A 5 -13.91 22.55 -19.55
C GLN A 5 -13.49 21.50 -18.52
N ASP A 6 -14.25 21.39 -17.43
CA ASP A 6 -14.01 20.41 -16.37
C ASP A 6 -14.30 18.98 -16.86
N ILE A 7 -15.29 18.79 -17.74
CA ILE A 7 -15.61 17.48 -18.34
C ILE A 7 -14.46 16.98 -19.21
N ASN A 8 -13.92 17.81 -20.10
CA ASN A 8 -12.82 17.43 -20.97
C ASN A 8 -11.55 17.07 -20.16
N GLN A 9 -11.26 17.84 -19.11
CA GLN A 9 -10.12 17.55 -18.22
C GLN A 9 -10.26 16.19 -17.52
N LEU A 10 -11.46 15.84 -17.07
CA LEU A 10 -11.72 14.54 -16.45
C LEU A 10 -11.60 13.40 -17.44
N GLU A 11 -12.05 13.58 -18.68
CA GLU A 11 -11.90 12.60 -19.76
C GLU A 11 -10.43 12.33 -20.07
N ASP A 12 -9.60 13.39 -20.14
CA ASP A 12 -8.16 13.28 -20.35
C ASP A 12 -7.46 12.54 -19.21
N ILE A 13 -7.81 12.85 -17.96
CA ILE A 13 -7.26 12.17 -16.78
C ILE A 13 -7.63 10.69 -16.80
N LEU A 14 -8.89 10.35 -17.07
CA LEU A 14 -9.34 8.96 -17.14
C LEU A 14 -8.64 8.19 -18.27
N LYS A 15 -8.44 8.84 -19.43
CA LYS A 15 -7.72 8.25 -20.55
C LYS A 15 -6.26 7.99 -20.21
N SER A 16 -5.59 8.95 -19.58
CA SER A 16 -4.21 8.83 -19.10
C SER A 16 -4.06 7.69 -18.09
N LEU A 17 -4.92 7.64 -17.07
CA LEU A 17 -4.87 6.60 -16.04
C LEU A 17 -5.16 5.20 -16.60
N LYS A 18 -6.03 5.08 -17.61
CA LYS A 18 -6.26 3.83 -18.32
C LYS A 18 -5.03 3.41 -19.10
N SER A 19 -4.41 4.30 -19.87
CA SER A 19 -3.19 3.99 -20.62
C SER A 19 -2.03 3.62 -19.70
N GLU A 20 -1.84 4.33 -18.59
CA GLU A 20 -0.76 4.02 -17.63
C GLU A 20 -0.96 2.64 -16.99
N ARG A 21 -2.20 2.31 -16.61
CA ARG A 21 -2.54 0.99 -16.08
C ARG A 21 -2.28 -0.11 -17.08
N GLU A 22 -2.62 0.11 -18.35
CA GLU A 22 -2.41 -0.86 -19.41
C GLU A 22 -0.92 -1.11 -19.65
N THR A 23 -0.12 -0.05 -19.75
CA THR A 23 1.34 -0.16 -19.88
C THR A 23 1.94 -0.93 -18.72
N LYS A 24 1.52 -0.64 -17.47
CA LYS A 24 1.99 -1.37 -16.28
C LYS A 24 1.57 -2.84 -16.32
N ARG A 25 0.36 -3.15 -16.78
CA ARG A 25 -0.09 -4.54 -16.95
C ARG A 25 0.79 -5.29 -17.93
N VAL A 26 0.99 -4.73 -19.13
CA VAL A 26 1.83 -5.34 -20.17
C VAL A 26 3.26 -5.54 -19.67
N GLN A 27 3.82 -4.55 -18.97
CA GLN A 27 5.16 -4.66 -18.39
C GLN A 27 5.26 -5.79 -17.36
N LEU A 28 4.29 -5.90 -16.44
CA LEU A 28 4.26 -6.95 -15.44
C LEU A 28 4.11 -8.34 -16.08
N THR A 29 3.22 -8.48 -17.06
CA THR A 29 3.05 -9.75 -17.79
C THR A 29 4.36 -10.18 -18.45
N ARG A 30 5.03 -9.25 -19.13
CA ARG A 30 6.34 -9.52 -19.74
C ARG A 30 7.38 -9.96 -18.71
N GLN A 31 7.45 -9.28 -17.56
CA GLN A 31 8.39 -9.66 -16.50
C GLN A 31 8.10 -11.06 -15.93
N MET A 32 6.83 -11.44 -15.82
CA MET A 32 6.45 -12.79 -15.39
C MET A 32 6.83 -13.86 -16.42
N ASP A 33 6.71 -13.57 -17.70
CA ASP A 33 7.13 -14.48 -18.77
C ASP A 33 8.65 -14.64 -18.79
N GLU A 34 9.41 -13.54 -18.66
CA GLU A 34 10.86 -13.57 -18.56
C GLU A 34 11.32 -14.41 -17.34
N LEU A 35 10.67 -14.24 -16.19
CA LEU A 35 10.96 -15.04 -15.00
C LEU A 35 10.65 -16.52 -15.19
N ARG A 36 9.54 -16.86 -15.86
CA ARG A 36 9.18 -18.25 -16.18
C ARG A 36 10.22 -18.91 -17.09
N VAL A 37 10.71 -18.19 -18.09
CA VAL A 37 11.78 -18.68 -18.98
C VAL A 37 13.06 -18.93 -18.18
N ALA A 38 13.47 -17.98 -17.34
CA ALA A 38 14.66 -18.12 -16.49
C ALA A 38 14.53 -19.30 -15.51
N MET A 39 13.36 -19.50 -14.92
CA MET A 39 13.08 -20.62 -14.02
C MET A 39 13.20 -21.97 -14.76
N ASN A 40 12.65 -22.07 -15.97
CA ASN A 40 12.75 -23.28 -16.78
C ASN A 40 14.20 -23.58 -17.17
N GLN A 41 14.96 -22.55 -17.53
CA GLN A 41 16.39 -22.66 -17.81
C GLN A 41 17.18 -23.12 -16.58
N ALA A 42 16.86 -22.58 -15.39
CA ALA A 42 17.48 -23.02 -14.14
C ALA A 42 17.16 -24.49 -13.85
N ASN A 43 15.91 -24.92 -14.04
CA ASN A 43 15.51 -26.32 -13.88
C ASN A 43 16.23 -27.24 -14.88
N GLU A 44 16.44 -26.79 -16.12
CA GLU A 44 17.24 -27.51 -17.10
C GLU A 44 18.70 -27.64 -16.67
N SER A 45 19.29 -26.57 -16.15
CA SER A 45 20.65 -26.59 -15.60
C SER A 45 20.79 -27.54 -14.41
N ILE A 46 19.79 -27.61 -13.53
CA ILE A 46 19.78 -28.54 -12.39
C ILE A 46 19.78 -29.98 -12.89
N ARG A 47 18.93 -30.28 -13.89
CA ARG A 47 18.90 -31.61 -14.53
C ARG A 47 20.22 -31.94 -15.22
N ALA A 48 20.82 -30.99 -15.92
CA ALA A 48 22.10 -31.18 -16.61
C ALA A 48 23.27 -31.40 -15.64
N ALA A 49 23.16 -30.93 -14.39
CA ALA A 49 24.14 -31.11 -13.34
C ALA A 49 23.92 -32.39 -12.51
N ASP A 50 22.98 -33.26 -12.90
CA ASP A 50 22.58 -34.47 -12.16
C ASP A 50 22.21 -34.22 -10.68
N ILE A 51 21.74 -33.00 -10.38
CA ILE A 51 21.25 -32.65 -9.05
C ILE A 51 19.82 -33.18 -8.94
N MET A 52 19.68 -34.38 -8.37
CA MET A 52 18.38 -35.03 -8.15
C MET A 52 17.55 -34.29 -7.09
N ASN A 53 16.23 -34.30 -7.27
CA ASN A 53 15.19 -33.86 -6.32
C ASN A 53 15.02 -32.35 -6.06
N VAL A 54 15.46 -31.48 -6.97
CA VAL A 54 15.19 -30.04 -6.89
C VAL A 54 14.55 -29.54 -8.18
N ALA A 55 13.33 -28.98 -8.09
CA ALA A 55 12.66 -28.29 -9.19
C ALA A 55 12.00 -27.03 -8.64
N LEU A 56 12.22 -25.91 -9.33
CA LEU A 56 11.56 -24.65 -9.05
C LEU A 56 10.18 -24.67 -9.72
N GLU A 57 9.13 -24.55 -8.92
CA GLU A 57 7.74 -24.57 -9.37
C GLU A 57 7.11 -23.16 -9.28
N VAL A 58 6.17 -22.87 -10.18
CA VAL A 58 5.40 -21.62 -10.13
C VAL A 58 4.33 -21.75 -9.04
N SER A 59 4.45 -20.95 -7.98
CA SER A 59 3.35 -20.78 -7.02
C SER A 59 2.36 -19.75 -7.56
N ASN A 60 1.08 -20.14 -7.62
CA ASN A 60 -0.02 -19.23 -7.99
C ASN A 60 -0.57 -18.45 -6.79
N ASP A 61 -0.07 -18.73 -5.59
CA ASP A 61 -0.55 -18.13 -4.35
C ASP A 61 0.20 -16.83 -4.04
N ILE A 62 -0.54 -15.79 -3.69
CA ILE A 62 0.04 -14.60 -3.06
C ILE A 62 0.64 -15.05 -1.72
N PRO A 63 1.93 -14.84 -1.45
CA PRO A 63 2.54 -15.24 -0.20
C PRO A 63 1.74 -14.66 0.97
N LYS A 64 1.24 -15.54 1.87
CA LYS A 64 0.39 -15.14 3.01
C LYS A 64 1.05 -14.06 3.88
N GLU A 65 2.37 -14.11 4.00
CA GLU A 65 3.22 -13.12 4.66
C GLU A 65 3.02 -11.68 4.15
N LEU A 66 2.74 -11.51 2.84
CA LEU A 66 2.49 -10.22 2.21
C LEU A 66 1.05 -9.73 2.43
N LEU A 67 0.12 -10.66 2.63
CA LEU A 67 -1.30 -10.38 2.83
C LEU A 67 -1.61 -10.05 4.31
N GLU A 68 -0.95 -10.73 5.25
CA GLU A 68 -1.10 -10.49 6.69
C GLU A 68 -0.61 -9.10 7.10
N GLY A 69 0.40 -8.54 6.43
CA GLY A 69 0.85 -7.16 6.66
C GLY A 69 -0.14 -6.07 6.23
N VAL A 70 -1.11 -6.39 5.36
CA VAL A 70 -2.07 -5.41 4.80
C VAL A 70 -3.40 -5.41 5.55
N PHE A 71 -3.79 -6.55 6.15
CA PHE A 71 -5.13 -6.72 6.74
C PHE A 71 -5.15 -7.08 8.23
N ALA A 72 -4.01 -7.28 8.91
CA ALA A 72 -4.01 -7.57 10.34
C ALA A 72 -4.13 -6.28 11.20
N PRO A 73 -5.19 -6.11 12.01
CA PRO A 73 -5.19 -5.16 13.10
C PRO A 73 -4.49 -5.83 14.30
N THR A 74 -3.16 -5.90 14.28
CA THR A 74 -2.43 -6.46 15.42
C THR A 74 -1.53 -5.42 16.08
N SER A 75 -1.67 -5.40 17.40
CA SER A 75 -1.06 -4.59 18.43
C SER A 75 0.47 -4.42 18.29
N PRO A 76 1.04 -3.34 18.89
CA PRO A 76 2.45 -3.06 18.75
C PRO A 76 3.26 -3.97 19.67
N LYS A 77 3.90 -4.99 19.09
CA LYS A 77 5.14 -5.54 19.62
C LYS A 77 6.14 -5.65 18.48
N HIS A 78 7.05 -4.68 18.44
CA HIS A 78 8.21 -4.69 17.58
C HIS A 78 9.05 -5.94 17.89
N SER A 79 9.20 -6.83 16.91
CA SER A 79 10.34 -7.74 16.85
C SER A 79 10.90 -7.67 15.44
N ILE A 80 11.77 -6.69 15.23
CA ILE A 80 12.49 -6.46 13.98
C ILE A 80 13.66 -7.45 13.97
N SER A 81 13.40 -8.73 13.73
CA SER A 81 14.46 -9.75 13.68
C SER A 81 14.41 -10.67 12.46
N SER A 82 13.45 -10.53 11.56
CA SER A 82 13.24 -11.52 10.47
C SER A 82 13.40 -10.98 9.06
N LEU A 83 14.35 -10.06 8.83
CA LEU A 83 14.78 -9.70 7.46
C LEU A 83 16.29 -9.87 7.23
N SER A 84 17.03 -10.30 8.26
CA SER A 84 18.47 -10.58 8.15
C SER A 84 18.77 -11.76 7.21
N PHE A 85 17.82 -12.68 7.02
CA PHE A 85 17.99 -13.88 6.20
C PHE A 85 17.95 -13.62 4.69
N LEU A 86 17.30 -12.56 4.22
CA LEU A 86 17.27 -12.24 2.78
C LEU A 86 18.55 -11.52 2.31
N ARG A 87 19.43 -11.12 3.24
CA ARG A 87 20.70 -10.44 2.94
C ARG A 87 21.74 -11.36 2.29
N SER A 88 21.68 -12.67 2.56
CA SER A 88 22.68 -13.63 2.04
C SER A 88 22.39 -14.11 0.61
N HIS A 89 21.15 -13.99 0.13
CA HIS A 89 20.75 -14.53 -1.18
C HIS A 89 20.78 -13.51 -2.33
N PHE A 90 20.86 -12.21 -2.04
CA PHE A 90 20.90 -11.17 -3.09
C PHE A 90 21.90 -10.05 -2.74
N PRO A 91 23.20 -10.23 -3.04
CA PRO A 91 24.22 -9.20 -2.80
C PRO A 91 24.04 -7.93 -3.66
N PHE A 92 23.07 -7.92 -4.57
CA PHE A 92 22.80 -6.78 -5.48
C PHE A 92 21.80 -5.75 -4.93
N LEU A 93 21.11 -6.02 -3.82
CA LEU A 93 20.28 -5.01 -3.17
C LEU A 93 21.14 -4.14 -2.25
N SER A 94 21.88 -3.20 -2.84
CA SER A 94 22.46 -2.11 -2.06
C SER A 94 21.34 -1.25 -1.46
N PRO A 95 21.47 -0.81 -0.19
CA PRO A 95 20.50 0.11 0.40
C PRO A 95 20.63 1.46 -0.31
N LEU A 96 19.64 1.83 -1.11
CA LEU A 96 19.38 3.24 -1.41
C LEU A 96 19.00 3.91 -0.09
N ALA A 97 20.00 4.37 0.64
CA ALA A 97 19.86 5.34 1.71
C ALA A 97 19.36 6.65 1.07
N MET A 98 18.05 6.73 0.84
CA MET A 98 17.40 8.00 0.64
C MET A 98 17.41 8.71 1.98
N SER A 99 18.39 9.59 2.17
CA SER A 99 18.32 10.70 3.11
C SER A 99 17.13 11.59 2.73
N SER A 100 15.92 11.20 3.13
CA SER A 100 14.77 12.09 3.11
C SER A 100 14.67 12.74 4.49
N ASN A 101 15.19 13.96 4.54
CA ASN A 101 14.90 14.94 5.58
C ASN A 101 13.38 15.23 5.55
N VAL A 102 12.58 14.44 6.27
CA VAL A 102 11.13 14.65 6.45
C VAL A 102 10.82 14.67 7.94
N LYS A 103 11.37 15.66 8.65
CA LYS A 103 10.78 16.11 9.91
C LYS A 103 9.53 16.92 9.56
N GLY A 104 8.33 16.38 9.78
CA GLY A 104 7.15 17.24 9.85
C GLY A 104 5.74 16.65 9.72
N PHE A 105 5.52 15.44 9.21
CA PHE A 105 4.13 15.01 8.88
C PHE A 105 3.56 13.80 9.64
N MET A 106 4.19 13.38 10.74
CA MET A 106 3.78 12.21 11.54
C MET A 106 3.13 12.59 12.89
N GLN A 107 2.26 13.60 12.96
CA GLN A 107 1.69 14.01 14.26
C GLN A 107 0.16 14.10 14.37
N ASP A 108 -0.63 13.81 13.34
CA ASP A 108 -2.10 13.89 13.47
C ASP A 108 -2.89 12.68 12.95
N VAL A 109 -2.23 11.54 12.73
CA VAL A 109 -2.92 10.34 12.18
C VAL A 109 -3.71 9.56 13.25
N ASN A 110 -3.57 9.86 14.55
CA ASN A 110 -4.14 8.99 15.58
C ASN A 110 -4.87 9.70 16.73
N LYS A 111 -5.72 10.68 16.43
CA LYS A 111 -6.69 11.18 17.43
C LYS A 111 -8.06 10.60 17.13
N MET A 112 -8.30 9.32 17.42
CA MET A 112 -9.67 8.78 17.40
C MET A 112 -10.55 9.52 18.41
N LYS A 113 -11.86 9.57 18.17
CA LYS A 113 -12.89 10.04 19.11
C LYS A 113 -13.94 8.95 19.29
N THR A 114 -14.52 8.85 20.47
CA THR A 114 -15.63 7.95 20.76
C THR A 114 -16.94 8.56 20.27
N CYS A 115 -17.77 7.80 19.56
CA CYS A 115 -19.12 8.21 19.18
C CYS A 115 -20.02 8.30 20.44
N GLU A 116 -20.70 9.44 20.63
CA GLU A 116 -21.57 9.66 21.79
C GLU A 116 -22.86 8.83 21.76
N SER A 117 -23.24 8.26 20.61
CA SER A 117 -24.48 7.46 20.48
C SER A 117 -24.25 5.95 20.60
N CYS A 118 -23.11 5.43 20.13
CA CYS A 118 -22.87 3.98 20.08
C CYS A 118 -21.54 3.54 20.69
N GLY A 119 -20.69 4.47 21.16
CA GLY A 119 -19.41 4.13 21.77
C GLY A 119 -18.30 3.69 20.80
N ALA A 120 -18.57 3.61 19.49
CA ALA A 120 -17.55 3.22 18.52
C ALA A 120 -16.39 4.23 18.42
N GLN A 121 -15.16 3.73 18.22
CA GLN A 121 -13.98 4.55 17.90
C GLN A 121 -14.07 5.03 16.44
N ILE A 122 -14.12 6.35 16.23
CA ILE A 122 -14.22 6.97 14.89
C ILE A 122 -13.14 8.05 14.74
N HIS A 123 -12.75 8.38 13.51
CA HIS A 123 -11.77 9.45 13.25
C HIS A 123 -12.22 10.81 13.83
N ARG A 124 -11.32 11.63 14.41
CA ARG A 124 -11.69 12.91 15.08
C ARG A 124 -12.57 13.82 14.23
N ASN A 125 -12.27 13.84 12.94
CA ASN A 125 -12.92 14.72 11.97
C ASN A 125 -14.03 14.02 11.18
N ALA A 126 -14.41 12.78 11.53
CA ALA A 126 -15.56 12.13 10.92
C ALA A 126 -16.83 12.99 11.19
N PRO A 127 -17.65 13.32 10.18
CA PRO A 127 -18.87 14.10 10.36
C PRO A 127 -20.03 13.25 10.93
N THR A 128 -20.05 11.96 10.61
CA THR A 128 -21.04 10.98 11.06
C THR A 128 -20.33 9.71 11.52
N CYS A 129 -20.95 8.96 12.43
CA CYS A 129 -20.46 7.64 12.81
C CYS A 129 -20.75 6.62 11.68
N PRO A 130 -19.78 5.82 11.21
CA PRO A 130 -20.04 4.79 10.21
C PRO A 130 -20.92 3.66 10.75
N MET A 131 -20.93 3.44 12.07
CA MET A 131 -21.70 2.36 12.71
C MET A 131 -23.18 2.72 12.87
N CYS A 132 -23.47 3.88 13.47
CA CYS A 132 -24.85 4.28 13.79
C CYS A 132 -25.39 5.44 12.95
N LYS A 133 -24.57 6.03 12.08
CA LYS A 133 -24.91 7.19 11.22
C LYS A 133 -25.25 8.49 11.97
N THR A 134 -25.26 8.50 13.31
CA THR A 134 -25.47 9.72 14.08
C THR A 134 -24.37 10.74 13.83
N ARG A 135 -24.74 12.03 13.74
CA ARG A 135 -23.78 13.15 13.66
C ARG A 135 -22.85 13.12 14.86
N SER A 136 -21.55 13.22 14.59
CA SER A 136 -20.57 13.34 15.67
C SER A 136 -20.12 14.79 15.80
N ARG A 137 -20.27 15.36 17.00
CA ARG A 137 -19.86 16.75 17.28
C ARG A 137 -18.46 16.75 17.90
N SER A 138 -17.59 17.66 17.47
CA SER A 138 -16.32 17.87 18.16
C SER A 138 -16.55 18.65 19.45
N LYS A 139 -16.01 18.19 20.58
CA LYS A 139 -16.15 18.89 21.87
C LYS A 139 -15.42 20.23 21.94
N ASN A 140 -14.53 20.53 21.00
CA ASN A 140 -13.78 21.79 20.95
C ASN A 140 -14.04 22.53 19.63
N PRO A 141 -15.17 23.24 19.47
CA PRO A 141 -15.37 24.10 18.31
C PRO A 141 -14.27 25.17 18.30
N LYS A 142 -13.50 25.26 17.20
CA LYS A 142 -12.56 26.37 17.00
C LYS A 142 -13.37 27.66 17.13
N ARG A 143 -13.02 28.52 18.09
CA ARG A 143 -13.67 29.82 18.30
C ARG A 143 -13.73 30.55 16.95
N CYS A 144 -14.93 30.89 16.49
CA CYS A 144 -15.08 31.77 15.34
C CYS A 144 -14.29 33.05 15.64
N ARG A 145 -13.32 33.40 14.78
CA ARG A 145 -12.78 34.75 14.77
C ARG A 145 -13.93 35.65 14.35
N LYS A 146 -14.25 36.65 15.18
CA LYS A 146 -15.19 37.71 14.81
C LYS A 146 -14.67 38.36 13.52
N LYS A 147 -15.56 38.56 12.54
CA LYS A 147 -15.30 39.50 11.44
C LYS A 147 -15.39 40.89 12.07
N ASP A 148 -14.27 41.61 12.08
CA ASP A 148 -14.32 43.06 12.25
C ASP A 148 -14.73 43.68 10.91
N GLU A 149 -15.69 44.61 10.98
CA GLU A 149 -16.34 45.46 9.96
C GLU A 149 -16.26 45.07 8.48
#